data_AF-A0A0J6VGB2-F1
#
_entry.id   AF-A0A0J6VGB2-F1
#
_cell.length_a   1.000
_cell.length_b   1.000
_cell.length_c   1.000
_cell.angle_alpha   90.00
_cell.angle_beta   90.00
_cell.angle_gamma   90.00
#
_symmetry.space_group_name_H-M   'P 1'
#
loop_
_entity.id
_entity.type
_entity.pdbx_description
1 polymer ?
#
loop_
_entity_poly.entity_id
_entity_poly.type
_entity_poly.pdbx_seq_one_letter_code
_entity_poly.pdbx_strand_id
1 'polypeptide(L)'
;MPSSGESPAAARPRLTPAAFARRAAGLGRGERLTVIGLTRDGVGAMLAAGEVDRGVLLVASEDLHSSAAVIDRLLDDLAELALVRWPDWPGRDGSIPDAATSGASAPWLKAAGAEAASGRPPRFRRMTRALEFEQLLRAVDASSVILVAEVDPVSPARARAVIEALEWCAGRGAACVLALPAEPPDTPPYDRTLYGACTIGRALAPVAERFIAPRSQAHPASEAERRVEAALAKDPELTGLFSGNEIVQVAGHGQQPRVDLVCRRHRIVVEIDGPEHQVNPKFRRDRHRDYELLVAGYLVLRLTNDEVADDLQRAIEKIRAVVRLRLHPSSGDTTR
;
A
#
# COMPACT_ATOMS: atom_id res chain seq x y z
N MET A 1 10.93 8.62 54.64
CA MET A 1 11.28 8.13 53.29
C MET A 1 10.17 8.59 52.35
N PRO A 2 10.26 9.79 51.73
CA PRO A 2 9.20 10.23 50.84
C PRO A 2 9.40 9.65 49.44
N SER A 3 8.39 8.86 49.05
CA SER A 3 7.78 8.73 47.73
C SER A 3 8.60 9.10 46.49
N SER A 4 8.87 8.06 45.70
CA SER A 4 8.98 8.03 44.23
C SER A 4 8.53 9.32 43.55
N GLY A 5 9.47 10.01 42.92
CA GLY A 5 9.18 11.07 41.97
C GLY A 5 8.66 10.48 40.68
N GLU A 6 7.34 10.36 40.55
CA GLU A 6 6.71 10.46 39.23
C GLU A 6 6.90 11.90 38.76
N SER A 7 7.94 12.11 37.96
CA SER A 7 8.06 13.33 37.18
C SER A 7 6.89 13.34 36.19
N PRO A 8 6.02 14.37 36.17
CA PRO A 8 4.87 14.38 35.29
C PRO A 8 5.37 14.38 33.85
N ALA A 9 5.05 13.33 33.09
CA ALA A 9 5.24 13.30 31.65
C ALA A 9 4.56 14.56 31.08
N ALA A 10 5.34 15.59 30.77
CA ALA A 10 4.83 16.82 30.19
C ALA A 10 3.99 16.42 28.97
N ALA A 11 2.72 16.81 28.97
CA ALA A 11 1.77 16.38 27.95
C ALA A 11 2.34 16.72 26.56
N ARG A 12 2.76 15.69 25.82
CA ARG A 12 3.40 15.89 24.52
C ARG A 12 2.43 16.57 23.56
N PRO A 13 2.90 17.49 22.70
CA PRO A 13 2.03 18.15 21.73
C PRO A 13 1.40 17.12 20.79
N ARG A 14 0.06 17.15 20.73
CA ARG A 14 -0.73 16.34 19.81
C ARG A 14 -1.03 17.15 18.55
N LEU A 15 -0.45 16.75 17.42
CA LEU A 15 -0.60 17.45 16.14
C LEU A 15 -1.67 16.76 15.27
N THR A 16 -2.36 17.54 14.44
CA THR A 16 -3.14 16.99 13.34
C THR A 16 -2.21 16.51 12.22
N PRO A 17 -2.63 15.58 11.35
CA PRO A 17 -1.81 15.13 10.22
C PRO A 17 -1.27 16.29 9.37
N ALA A 18 -2.12 17.27 9.05
CA ALA A 18 -1.72 18.45 8.28
C ALA A 18 -0.73 19.36 9.04
N ALA A 19 -0.90 19.53 10.36
CA ALA A 19 0.02 20.32 11.15
C ALA A 19 1.40 19.65 11.27
N PHE A 20 1.43 18.33 11.38
CA PHE A 20 2.68 17.57 11.33
C PHE A 20 3.37 17.70 9.98
N ALA A 21 2.65 17.53 8.87
CA ALA A 21 3.24 17.63 7.54
C ALA A 21 3.87 19.02 7.30
N ARG A 22 3.18 20.10 7.67
CA ARG A 22 3.74 21.46 7.64
C ARG A 22 4.97 21.61 8.52
N ARG A 23 4.96 21.05 9.74
CA ARG A 23 6.10 21.13 10.66
C ARG A 23 7.32 20.37 10.12
N ALA A 24 7.11 19.19 9.54
CA ALA A 24 8.17 18.41 8.92
C ALA A 24 8.73 19.09 7.66
N ALA A 25 7.86 19.66 6.81
CA ALA A 25 8.27 20.43 5.63
C ALA A 25 9.13 21.65 5.99
N GLY A 26 8.77 22.33 7.08
CA GLY A 26 9.46 23.51 7.60
C GLY A 26 10.76 23.23 8.35
N LEU A 27 11.21 21.97 8.46
CA LEU A 27 12.47 21.64 9.14
C LEU A 27 13.66 22.27 8.42
N GLY A 28 14.41 23.10 9.14
CA GLY A 28 15.66 23.68 8.69
C GLY A 28 16.79 22.64 8.54
N ARG A 29 17.94 23.09 8.04
CA ARG A 29 19.14 22.24 7.89
C ARG A 29 19.61 21.77 9.26
N GLY A 30 19.70 20.45 9.45
CA GLY A 30 20.13 19.84 10.70
C GLY A 30 19.08 19.80 11.79
N GLU A 31 17.87 20.29 11.52
CA GLU A 31 16.75 20.15 12.45
C GLU A 31 16.20 18.73 12.43
N ARG A 32 15.63 18.33 13.57
CA ARG A 32 15.10 16.99 13.79
C ARG A 32 13.70 17.08 14.40
N LEU A 33 12.83 16.18 13.99
CA LEU A 33 11.49 16.02 14.56
C LEU A 33 11.26 14.57 14.95
N THR A 34 10.81 14.35 16.17
CA THR A 34 10.43 13.02 16.65
C THR A 34 8.91 12.89 16.69
N VAL A 35 8.39 11.80 16.14
CA VAL A 35 6.95 11.49 16.16
C VAL A 35 6.71 10.10 16.71
N ILE A 36 5.78 10.00 17.66
CA ILE A 36 5.43 8.77 18.36
C ILE A 36 4.05 8.28 17.91
N GLY A 37 3.93 6.96 17.76
CA GLY A 37 2.72 6.28 17.29
C GLY A 37 2.67 6.11 15.76
N LEU A 38 3.79 6.30 15.06
CA LEU A 38 3.88 6.12 13.61
C LEU A 38 5.14 5.36 13.22
N THR A 39 4.99 4.48 12.24
CA THR A 39 6.09 3.84 11.52
C THR A 39 6.71 4.79 10.51
N ARG A 40 7.90 4.45 9.99
CA ARG A 40 8.53 5.18 8.87
C ARG A 40 7.57 5.37 7.71
N ASP A 41 6.87 4.30 7.32
CA ASP A 41 5.93 4.32 6.19
C ASP A 41 4.68 5.16 6.51
N GLY A 42 4.23 5.13 7.77
CA GLY A 42 3.14 5.98 8.25
C GLY A 42 3.47 7.46 8.18
N VAL A 43 4.71 7.84 8.49
CA VAL A 43 5.22 9.20 8.30
C VAL A 43 5.30 9.53 6.80
N GLY A 44 5.86 8.64 5.99
CA GLY A 44 5.95 8.82 4.54
C GLY A 44 4.60 9.09 3.87
N ALA A 45 3.59 8.26 4.16
CA ALA A 45 2.24 8.43 3.64
C ALA A 45 1.61 9.76 4.06
N MET A 46 1.89 10.23 5.28
CA MET A 46 1.36 11.49 5.78
C MET A 46 2.05 12.71 5.19
N LEU A 47 3.36 12.64 4.91
CA LEU A 47 4.08 13.69 4.20
C LEU A 47 3.66 13.76 2.73
N ALA A 48 3.46 12.61 2.08
CA ALA A 48 2.94 12.55 0.71
C ALA A 48 1.54 13.16 0.60
N ALA A 49 0.63 12.83 1.53
CA ALA A 49 -0.72 13.41 1.57
C ALA A 49 -0.73 14.91 1.95
N GLY A 50 0.35 15.41 2.54
CA GLY A 50 0.50 16.82 2.91
C GLY A 50 1.09 17.70 1.79
N GLU A 51 1.35 17.14 0.61
CA GLU A 51 1.92 17.84 -0.56
C GLU A 51 3.18 18.66 -0.20
N VAL A 52 4.16 18.00 0.43
CA VAL A 52 5.41 18.65 0.84
C VAL A 52 6.30 18.91 -0.38
N ASP A 53 6.69 20.17 -0.61
CA ASP A 53 7.57 20.63 -1.71
C ASP A 53 9.05 20.21 -1.59
N ARG A 54 9.37 19.23 -0.74
CA ARG A 54 10.73 18.73 -0.50
C ARG A 54 10.82 17.24 -0.74
N GLY A 55 11.97 16.78 -1.25
CA GLY A 55 12.26 15.36 -1.33
C GLY A 55 12.22 14.70 0.05
N VAL A 56 11.52 13.56 0.14
CA VAL A 56 11.49 12.72 1.35
C VAL A 56 12.12 11.38 0.99
N LEU A 57 13.10 10.94 1.79
CA LEU A 57 13.70 9.62 1.67
C LEU A 57 13.37 8.78 2.90
N LEU A 58 12.67 7.67 2.68
CA LEU A 58 12.40 6.68 3.71
C LEU A 58 13.62 5.77 3.84
N VAL A 59 14.35 5.90 4.96
CA VAL A 59 15.60 5.18 5.19
C VAL A 59 15.31 3.71 5.46
N ALA A 60 15.97 2.82 4.71
CA ALA A 60 15.97 1.39 4.97
C ALA A 60 17.03 1.08 6.03
N SER A 61 16.59 0.71 7.23
CA SER A 61 17.45 0.37 8.36
C SER A 61 17.03 -0.91 9.08
N GLU A 62 16.15 -1.68 8.42
CA GLU A 62 15.78 -3.02 8.82
C GLU A 62 17.05 -3.87 8.96
N ASP A 63 17.18 -4.59 10.08
CA ASP A 63 18.33 -5.47 10.37
C ASP A 63 19.73 -4.83 10.43
N LEU A 64 19.84 -3.50 10.38
CA LEU A 64 21.10 -2.79 10.55
C LEU A 64 21.38 -2.53 12.04
N HIS A 65 22.56 -2.95 12.50
CA HIS A 65 22.94 -2.92 13.92
C HIS A 65 24.08 -1.95 14.25
N SER A 66 24.56 -1.19 13.27
CA SER A 66 25.59 -0.15 13.49
C SER A 66 25.27 1.12 12.71
N SER A 67 25.60 2.26 13.29
CA SER A 67 25.42 3.57 12.64
C SER A 67 26.20 3.68 11.33
N ALA A 68 27.39 3.07 11.27
CA ALA A 68 28.17 3.00 10.03
C ALA A 68 27.43 2.24 8.91
N ALA A 69 26.78 1.11 9.21
CA ALA A 69 26.01 0.36 8.23
C ALA A 69 24.78 1.13 7.75
N VAL A 70 24.08 1.83 8.65
CA VAL A 70 22.96 2.70 8.28
C VAL A 70 23.42 3.84 7.36
N ILE A 71 24.55 4.47 7.68
CA ILE A 71 25.13 5.53 6.83
C ILE A 71 25.55 4.98 5.46
N ASP A 72 26.22 3.82 5.40
CA ASP A 72 26.64 3.23 4.14
C ASP A 72 25.43 2.85 3.25
N ARG A 73 24.37 2.31 3.86
CA ARG A 73 23.12 2.03 3.14
C ARG A 73 22.47 3.30 2.60
N LEU A 74 22.34 4.32 3.43
CA LEU A 74 21.79 5.63 3.04
C LEU A 74 22.59 6.26 1.89
N LEU A 75 23.91 6.14 1.94
CA LEU A 75 24.82 6.62 0.93
C LEU A 75 24.65 5.88 -0.42
N ASP A 76 24.38 4.57 -0.38
CA ASP A 76 24.02 3.78 -1.56
C ASP A 76 22.66 4.22 -2.13
N ASP A 77 21.64 4.34 -1.28
CA ASP A 77 20.28 4.78 -1.68
C ASP A 77 20.30 6.20 -2.30
N LEU A 78 21.08 7.13 -1.73
CA LEU A 78 21.22 8.49 -2.27
C LEU A 78 21.92 8.52 -3.64
N ALA A 79 22.87 7.62 -3.90
CA ALA A 79 23.51 7.56 -5.21
C ALA A 79 22.64 6.87 -6.25
N GLU A 80 21.86 5.86 -5.87
CA GLU A 80 20.82 5.32 -6.75
C GLU A 80 19.81 6.40 -7.11
N LEU A 81 19.37 7.19 -6.12
CA LEU A 81 18.46 8.31 -6.36
C LEU A 81 19.10 9.39 -7.24
N ALA A 82 20.38 9.71 -7.05
CA ALA A 82 21.12 10.60 -7.93
C ALA A 82 21.17 10.05 -9.37
N LEU A 83 21.42 8.76 -9.57
CA LEU A 83 21.38 8.16 -10.90
C LEU A 83 19.99 8.28 -11.55
N VAL A 84 18.91 8.03 -10.80
CA VAL A 84 17.53 8.17 -11.31
C VAL A 84 17.21 9.60 -11.72
N ARG A 85 17.77 10.59 -11.01
CA ARG A 85 17.58 12.02 -11.28
C ARG A 85 18.47 12.54 -12.42
N TRP A 86 19.39 11.73 -12.95
CA TRP A 86 20.24 12.15 -14.07
C TRP A 86 19.41 12.25 -15.36
N PRO A 87 19.54 13.34 -16.16
CA PRO A 87 20.54 14.40 -16.11
C PRO A 87 20.18 15.64 -15.28
N ASP A 88 19.01 15.69 -14.66
CA ASP A 88 18.34 16.88 -14.08
C ASP A 88 18.83 17.25 -12.67
N TRP A 89 20.14 17.18 -12.43
CA TRP A 89 20.73 17.55 -11.15
C TRP A 89 20.75 19.08 -10.95
N PRO A 90 20.40 19.59 -9.75
CA PRO A 90 20.50 21.01 -9.46
C PRO A 90 21.91 21.56 -9.63
N GLY A 91 22.03 22.77 -10.21
CA GLY A 91 23.29 23.48 -10.41
C GLY A 91 24.20 22.93 -11.52
N ARG A 92 23.75 21.92 -12.28
CA ARG A 92 24.50 21.35 -13.40
C ARG A 92 24.55 22.26 -14.63
N ASP A 93 23.52 23.04 -14.86
CA ASP A 93 23.43 24.03 -15.95
C ASP A 93 24.23 25.32 -15.67
N GLY A 94 24.88 25.41 -14.51
CA GLY A 94 25.62 26.60 -14.07
C GLY A 94 24.76 27.64 -13.35
N SER A 95 23.47 27.35 -13.12
CA SER A 95 22.66 28.13 -12.18
C SER A 95 23.27 27.99 -10.78
N ILE A 96 23.72 29.10 -10.20
CA ILE A 96 24.23 29.13 -8.83
C ILE A 96 23.00 29.04 -7.91
N PRO A 97 22.81 27.96 -7.13
CA PRO A 97 21.84 27.97 -6.05
C PRO A 97 22.27 29.10 -5.10
N ASP A 98 21.33 29.92 -4.66
CA ASP A 98 21.53 31.18 -3.93
C ASP A 98 22.80 31.21 -3.05
N ALA A 99 23.58 32.29 -3.15
CA ALA A 99 24.99 32.42 -2.76
C ALA A 99 25.30 32.14 -1.26
N ALA A 100 24.29 31.93 -0.43
CA ALA A 100 24.42 31.46 0.95
C ALA A 100 24.70 29.96 1.08
N THR A 101 24.63 29.19 -0.03
CA THR A 101 24.86 27.74 -0.03
C THR A 101 26.04 27.36 -0.92
N SER A 102 27.14 26.90 -0.32
CA SER A 102 28.25 26.27 -1.05
C SER A 102 27.69 25.11 -1.90
N GLY A 103 27.63 25.33 -3.22
CA GLY A 103 27.12 24.39 -4.20
C GLY A 103 27.91 23.07 -4.21
N ALA A 104 27.38 22.07 -4.92
CA ALA A 104 28.11 20.82 -5.13
C ALA A 104 29.47 21.11 -5.80
N SER A 105 30.49 20.37 -5.39
CA SER A 105 31.86 20.54 -5.88
C SER A 105 31.91 20.30 -7.38
N ALA A 106 32.36 21.27 -8.17
CA ALA A 106 32.41 21.14 -9.63
C ALA A 106 33.23 19.92 -10.12
N PRO A 107 34.40 19.60 -9.53
CA PRO A 107 35.09 18.34 -9.81
C PRO A 107 34.25 17.09 -9.50
N TRP A 108 33.51 17.11 -8.40
CA TRP A 108 32.65 15.99 -8.01
C TRP A 108 31.48 15.83 -8.99
N LEU A 109 30.78 16.91 -9.35
CA LEU A 109 29.67 16.87 -10.32
C LEU A 109 30.11 16.30 -11.67
N LYS A 110 31.31 16.66 -12.14
CA LYS A 110 31.87 16.11 -13.38
C LYS A 110 32.11 14.60 -13.28
N ALA A 111 32.74 14.14 -12.21
CA ALA A 111 33.02 12.72 -12.00
C ALA A 111 31.73 11.92 -11.79
N ALA A 112 30.82 12.41 -10.95
CA ALA A 112 29.52 11.82 -10.69
C ALA A 112 28.69 11.74 -11.98
N GLY A 113 28.71 12.79 -12.81
CA GLY A 113 28.02 12.80 -14.07
C GLY A 113 28.58 11.80 -15.10
N ALA A 114 29.89 11.53 -15.07
CA ALA A 114 30.49 10.49 -15.92
C ALA A 114 30.03 9.07 -15.50
N GLU A 115 29.93 8.80 -14.20
CA GLU A 115 29.37 7.55 -13.68
C GLU A 115 27.90 7.40 -14.05
N ALA A 116 27.10 8.44 -13.81
CA ALA A 116 25.67 8.43 -14.10
C ALA A 116 25.37 8.30 -15.61
N ALA A 117 26.13 8.98 -16.47
CA ALA A 117 26.05 8.81 -17.92
C ALA A 117 26.39 7.39 -18.39
N SER A 118 27.16 6.65 -17.59
CA SER A 118 27.48 5.24 -17.83
C SER A 118 26.46 4.28 -17.21
N GLY A 119 25.34 4.77 -16.66
CA GLY A 119 24.33 3.97 -15.98
C GLY A 119 24.74 3.47 -14.59
N ARG A 120 25.78 4.04 -13.98
CA ARG A 120 26.29 3.64 -12.66
C ARG A 120 25.97 4.68 -11.59
N PRO A 121 25.59 4.28 -10.37
CA PRO A 121 25.42 5.21 -9.25
C PRO A 121 26.74 5.94 -8.94
N PRO A 122 26.73 7.28 -8.71
CA PRO A 122 27.92 8.05 -8.37
C PRO A 122 28.40 7.81 -6.92
N ARG A 123 28.81 6.57 -6.63
CA ARG A 123 29.42 6.14 -5.36
C ARG A 123 30.95 6.15 -5.45
N PHE A 124 31.60 6.88 -4.57
CA PHE A 124 33.05 7.04 -4.48
C PHE A 124 33.57 6.61 -3.11
N ARG A 125 33.70 5.29 -2.87
CA ARG A 125 34.10 4.71 -1.57
C ARG A 125 35.47 5.13 -1.02
N ARG A 126 36.32 5.76 -1.84
CA ARG A 126 37.62 6.35 -1.39
C ARG A 126 37.45 7.74 -0.77
N MET A 127 36.31 8.39 -0.98
CA MET A 127 35.96 9.67 -0.36
C MET A 127 35.45 9.44 1.05
N THR A 128 35.57 10.45 1.92
CA THR A 128 34.98 10.36 3.26
C THR A 128 33.45 10.34 3.14
N ARG A 129 32.79 9.52 3.99
CA ARG A 129 31.31 9.45 4.07
C ARG A 129 30.67 10.82 4.18
N ALA A 130 31.29 11.73 4.94
CA ALA A 130 30.81 13.08 5.17
C ALA A 130 30.74 13.89 3.87
N LEU A 131 31.85 13.97 3.13
CA LEU A 131 31.89 14.70 1.87
C LEU A 131 30.94 14.07 0.86
N GLU A 132 30.94 12.74 0.77
CA GLU A 132 30.07 12.01 -0.14
C GLU A 132 28.59 12.28 0.12
N PHE A 133 28.18 12.19 1.38
CA PHE A 133 26.81 12.46 1.81
C PHE A 133 26.35 13.86 1.43
N GLU A 134 27.18 14.87 1.71
CA GLU A 134 26.83 16.25 1.38
C GLU A 134 26.76 16.49 -0.13
N GLN A 135 27.62 15.87 -0.94
CA GLN A 135 27.57 16.01 -2.39
C GLN A 135 26.34 15.32 -2.98
N LEU A 136 26.04 14.10 -2.52
CA LEU A 136 24.86 13.34 -2.98
C LEU A 136 23.55 14.04 -2.60
N LEU A 137 23.42 14.55 -1.37
CA LEU A 137 22.23 15.32 -0.96
C LEU A 137 21.97 16.49 -1.90
N ARG A 138 23.02 17.26 -2.25
CA ARG A 138 22.91 18.41 -3.16
C ARG A 138 22.54 17.99 -4.59
N ALA A 139 23.03 16.84 -5.06
CA ALA A 139 22.69 16.31 -6.37
C ALA A 139 21.23 15.84 -6.47
N VAL A 140 20.67 15.35 -5.36
CA VAL A 140 19.29 14.86 -5.29
C VAL A 140 18.30 16.02 -5.14
N ASP A 141 18.58 16.97 -4.25
CA ASP A 141 17.69 18.11 -3.96
C ASP A 141 18.49 19.31 -3.42
N ALA A 142 18.35 20.46 -4.08
CA ALA A 142 19.01 21.71 -3.66
C ALA A 142 18.48 22.25 -2.32
N SER A 143 17.20 22.00 -2.02
CA SER A 143 16.49 22.43 -0.81
C SER A 143 16.63 21.43 0.35
N SER A 144 17.51 20.42 0.21
CA SER A 144 17.76 19.33 1.16
C SER A 144 16.63 18.30 1.24
N VAL A 145 17.01 17.02 1.39
CA VAL A 145 16.09 15.89 1.55
C VAL A 145 15.71 15.72 3.03
N ILE A 146 14.44 15.42 3.31
CA ILE A 146 13.98 14.98 4.63
C ILE A 146 14.21 13.47 4.75
N LEU A 147 15.08 13.07 5.67
CA LEU A 147 15.35 11.66 5.97
C LEU A 147 14.37 11.17 7.04
N VAL A 148 13.62 10.13 6.74
CA VAL A 148 12.68 9.50 7.70
C VAL A 148 13.19 8.12 8.02
N ALA A 149 13.51 7.85 9.30
CA ALA A 149 13.89 6.50 9.73
C ALA A 149 13.04 6.04 10.91
N GLU A 150 12.81 4.73 10.97
CA GLU A 150 12.13 4.11 12.09
C GLU A 150 13.12 3.82 13.21
N VAL A 151 12.74 4.17 14.44
CA VAL A 151 13.48 3.82 15.65
C VAL A 151 12.72 2.70 16.35
N ASP A 152 13.35 1.53 16.43
CA ASP A 152 12.82 0.36 17.13
C ASP A 152 12.70 0.68 18.64
N PRO A 153 11.50 0.73 19.23
CA PRO A 153 11.33 1.09 20.65
C PRO A 153 11.69 -0.08 21.59
N VAL A 154 11.86 -1.30 21.06
CA VAL A 154 12.09 -2.53 21.82
C VAL A 154 13.56 -2.91 21.82
N SER A 155 14.32 -2.61 20.76
CA SER A 155 15.73 -2.96 20.64
C SER A 155 16.67 -1.75 20.77
N PRO A 156 17.25 -1.50 21.97
CA PRO A 156 18.16 -0.37 22.18
C PRO A 156 19.37 -0.37 21.25
N ALA A 157 19.86 -1.55 20.83
CA ALA A 157 20.99 -1.66 19.91
C ALA A 157 20.64 -1.13 18.51
N ARG A 158 19.47 -1.52 17.98
CA ARG A 158 18.97 -1.04 16.69
C ARG A 158 18.60 0.43 16.76
N ALA A 159 17.92 0.85 17.83
CA ALA A 159 17.60 2.24 18.08
C ALA A 159 18.86 3.11 18.10
N ARG A 160 19.92 2.69 18.81
CA ARG A 160 21.18 3.41 18.88
C ARG A 160 21.80 3.61 17.50
N ALA A 161 21.87 2.56 16.70
CA ALA A 161 22.42 2.63 15.34
C ALA A 161 21.70 3.67 14.47
N VAL A 162 20.37 3.68 14.48
CA VAL A 162 19.56 4.62 13.69
C VAL A 162 19.65 6.05 14.24
N ILE A 163 19.53 6.22 15.55
CA ILE A 163 19.58 7.55 16.20
C ILE A 163 20.93 8.21 15.93
N GLU A 164 22.04 7.49 16.13
CA GLU A 164 23.38 8.02 15.87
C GLU A 164 23.60 8.35 14.38
N ALA A 165 23.10 7.51 13.47
CA ALA A 165 23.19 7.78 12.03
C ALA A 165 22.41 9.04 11.64
N LEU A 166 21.18 9.22 12.15
CA LEU A 166 20.39 10.42 11.87
C LEU A 166 20.95 11.68 12.53
N GLU A 167 21.55 11.57 13.71
CA GLU A 167 22.30 12.67 14.33
C GLU A 167 23.52 13.07 13.51
N TRP A 168 24.26 12.08 12.99
CA TRP A 168 25.37 12.31 12.08
C TRP A 168 24.93 12.99 10.77
N CYS A 169 23.78 12.61 10.23
CA CYS A 169 23.18 13.23 9.04
C CYS A 169 22.71 14.67 9.33
N ALA A 170 22.03 14.88 10.45
CA ALA A 170 21.56 16.19 10.89
C ALA A 170 22.73 17.16 11.10
N GLY A 171 23.82 16.70 11.72
CA GLY A 171 25.06 17.48 11.85
C GLY A 171 25.71 17.90 10.52
N ARG A 172 25.23 17.37 9.38
CA ARG A 172 25.65 17.71 8.01
C ARG A 172 24.56 18.44 7.22
N GLY A 173 23.51 18.91 7.89
CA GLY A 173 22.47 19.74 7.31
C GLY A 173 21.30 18.99 6.69
N ALA A 174 21.19 17.66 6.88
CA ALA A 174 19.97 16.94 6.56
C ALA A 174 18.87 17.31 7.56
N ALA A 175 17.63 17.42 7.08
CA ALA A 175 16.47 17.45 7.98
C ALA A 175 16.08 15.99 8.28
N CYS A 176 15.82 15.66 9.54
CA CYS A 176 15.52 14.28 9.92
C CYS A 176 14.19 14.16 10.67
N VAL A 177 13.44 13.10 10.38
CA VAL A 177 12.27 12.69 11.15
C VAL A 177 12.50 11.31 11.74
N LEU A 178 12.39 11.20 13.05
CA LEU A 178 12.48 9.95 13.79
C LEU A 178 11.05 9.44 14.02
N ALA A 179 10.71 8.31 13.39
CA ALA A 179 9.43 7.67 13.55
C ALA A 179 9.52 6.57 14.62
N LEU A 180 8.76 6.72 15.70
CA LEU A 180 8.65 5.73 16.78
C LEU A 180 7.26 5.08 16.69
N PRO A 181 7.15 3.80 16.32
CA PRO A 181 5.86 3.12 16.21
C PRO A 181 5.10 3.05 17.53
N ALA A 182 5.82 3.02 18.65
CA ALA A 182 5.29 3.00 19.99
C ALA A 182 6.14 3.89 20.92
N GLU A 183 5.63 4.17 22.11
CA GLU A 183 6.36 4.93 23.12
C GLU A 183 7.57 4.13 23.63
N PRO A 184 8.81 4.66 23.48
CA PRO A 184 10.00 3.99 24.00
C PRO A 184 10.18 4.29 25.50
N PRO A 185 11.03 3.53 26.21
CA PRO A 185 11.42 3.89 27.57
C PRO A 185 12.19 5.22 27.60
N ASP A 186 12.03 6.00 28.68
CA ASP A 186 12.77 7.25 28.90
C ASP A 186 14.19 6.97 29.44
N THR A 187 14.97 6.23 28.65
CA THR A 187 16.34 5.84 28.95
C THR A 187 17.19 5.87 27.68
N PRO A 188 18.53 5.90 27.79
CA PRO A 188 19.39 5.81 26.62
C PRO A 188 19.13 4.54 25.79
N PRO A 189 19.09 4.64 24.45
CA PRO A 189 19.44 5.80 23.62
C PRO A 189 18.28 6.76 23.28
N TYR A 190 17.07 6.53 23.81
CA TYR A 190 15.84 7.20 23.39
C TYR A 190 15.62 8.58 24.02
N ASP A 191 15.95 8.72 25.30
CA ASP A 191 15.86 9.94 26.12
C ASP A 191 16.12 11.25 25.35
N ARG A 192 17.25 11.34 24.65
CA ARG A 192 17.69 12.52 23.87
C ARG A 192 16.83 12.84 22.65
N THR A 193 16.04 11.87 22.16
CA THR A 193 15.14 12.03 21.01
C THR A 193 13.72 12.41 21.44
N LEU A 194 13.38 12.20 22.71
CA LEU A 194 12.03 12.44 23.23
C LEU A 194 11.76 13.92 23.51
N TYR A 195 12.80 14.73 23.65
CA TYR A 195 12.65 16.18 23.79
C TYR A 195 11.99 16.78 22.55
N GLY A 196 10.83 17.43 22.74
CA GLY A 196 10.06 18.02 21.64
C GLY A 196 9.31 17.00 20.77
N ALA A 197 9.29 15.72 21.16
CA ALA A 197 8.53 14.69 20.45
C ALA A 197 7.03 14.99 20.46
N CYS A 198 6.37 14.66 19.35
CA CYS A 198 4.94 14.89 19.17
C CYS A 198 4.20 13.58 18.92
N THR A 199 2.88 13.59 19.14
CA THR A 199 1.98 12.50 18.75
C THR A 199 1.01 12.99 17.68
N ILE A 200 0.48 12.07 16.87
CA ILE A 200 -0.52 12.43 15.86
C ILE A 200 -1.91 12.10 16.38
N GLY A 201 -2.78 13.12 16.43
CA GLY A 201 -4.20 12.94 16.61
C GLY A 201 -4.83 12.34 15.36
N ARG A 202 -4.91 11.01 15.27
CA ARG A 202 -5.76 10.34 14.29
C ARG A 202 -7.18 10.18 14.83
N ALA A 203 -8.16 10.67 14.07
CA ALA A 203 -9.53 10.20 14.21
C ALA A 203 -9.55 8.73 13.78
N LEU A 204 -10.17 7.85 14.57
CA LEU A 204 -10.37 6.47 14.14
C LEU A 204 -11.27 6.50 12.92
N ALA A 205 -10.80 5.92 11.81
CA ALA A 205 -11.66 5.69 10.66
C ALA A 205 -12.91 4.91 11.10
N PRO A 206 -14.07 5.10 10.44
CA PRO A 206 -15.27 4.33 10.71
C PRO A 206 -14.96 2.83 10.78
N VAL A 207 -15.67 2.11 11.66
CA VAL A 207 -15.43 0.67 11.84
C VAL A 207 -15.50 -0.09 10.52
N ALA A 208 -16.39 0.31 9.61
CA ALA A 208 -16.52 -0.31 8.29
C ALA A 208 -15.23 -0.27 7.44
N GLU A 209 -14.44 0.81 7.52
CA GLU A 209 -13.18 0.95 6.78
C GLU A 209 -12.03 0.17 7.42
N ARG A 210 -12.09 -0.03 8.75
CA ARG A 210 -11.12 -0.83 9.51
C ARG A 210 -11.54 -2.28 9.66
N PHE A 211 -12.76 -2.61 9.23
CA PHE A 211 -13.27 -3.96 9.22
C PHE A 211 -12.68 -4.66 8.00
N ILE A 212 -11.58 -5.36 8.24
CA ILE A 212 -11.10 -6.36 7.29
C ILE A 212 -12.10 -7.52 7.40
N ALA A 213 -13.10 -7.51 6.53
CA ALA A 213 -13.96 -8.66 6.39
C ALA A 213 -13.05 -9.88 6.14
N PRO A 214 -13.25 -11.02 6.82
CA PRO A 214 -12.59 -12.24 6.41
C PRO A 214 -12.84 -12.38 4.91
N ARG A 215 -11.77 -12.60 4.14
CA ARG A 215 -11.94 -13.05 2.76
C ARG A 215 -12.90 -14.22 2.87
N SER A 216 -14.09 -14.04 2.34
CA SER A 216 -15.11 -15.07 2.38
C SER A 216 -14.45 -16.35 1.88
N GLN A 217 -14.47 -17.41 2.69
CA GLN A 217 -14.14 -18.76 2.22
C GLN A 217 -15.17 -19.25 1.20
N ALA A 218 -16.26 -18.50 0.94
CA ALA A 218 -16.99 -18.60 -0.32
C ALA A 218 -16.19 -17.84 -1.41
N HIS A 219 -15.56 -18.64 -2.26
CA HIS A 219 -14.36 -18.38 -3.07
C HIS A 219 -14.48 -17.29 -4.17
N PRO A 220 -13.38 -16.57 -4.45
CA PRO A 220 -13.09 -16.07 -5.80
C PRO A 220 -12.75 -17.28 -6.69
N ALA A 221 -13.69 -17.67 -7.57
CA ALA A 221 -13.60 -18.78 -8.52
C ALA A 221 -13.14 -20.11 -7.91
N SER A 222 -14.06 -20.91 -7.35
CA SER A 222 -13.80 -22.32 -7.03
C SER A 222 -13.17 -23.05 -8.24
N GLU A 223 -12.47 -24.17 -8.01
CA GLU A 223 -11.90 -24.95 -9.13
C GLU A 223 -12.97 -25.31 -10.17
N ALA A 224 -14.19 -25.62 -9.71
CA ALA A 224 -15.36 -25.86 -10.56
C ALA A 224 -15.73 -24.61 -11.38
N GLU A 225 -15.83 -23.42 -10.77
CA GLU A 225 -16.08 -22.16 -11.48
C GLU A 225 -15.04 -21.89 -12.57
N ARG A 226 -13.74 -22.01 -12.25
CA ARG A 226 -12.66 -21.80 -13.25
C ARG A 226 -12.74 -22.79 -14.40
N ARG A 227 -13.08 -24.06 -14.12
CA ARG A 227 -13.23 -25.10 -15.15
C ARG A 227 -14.42 -24.81 -16.07
N VAL A 228 -15.55 -24.35 -15.51
CA VAL A 228 -16.72 -23.97 -16.30
C VAL A 228 -16.43 -22.73 -17.13
N GLU A 229 -15.86 -21.66 -16.56
CA GLU A 229 -15.50 -20.43 -17.29
C GLU A 229 -14.56 -20.73 -18.47
N ALA A 230 -13.51 -21.52 -18.23
CA ALA A 230 -12.56 -21.90 -19.27
C ALA A 230 -13.20 -22.75 -20.39
N ALA A 231 -14.19 -23.58 -20.07
CA ALA A 231 -14.93 -24.36 -21.05
C ALA A 231 -15.91 -23.49 -21.84
N LEU A 232 -16.63 -22.57 -21.19
CA LEU A 232 -17.52 -21.60 -21.86
C LEU A 232 -16.75 -20.72 -22.86
N ALA A 233 -15.54 -20.29 -22.51
CA ALA A 233 -14.69 -19.49 -23.39
C ALA A 233 -14.17 -20.23 -24.64
N LYS A 234 -14.27 -21.57 -24.67
CA LYS A 234 -13.88 -22.41 -25.81
C LYS A 234 -15.08 -22.95 -26.59
N ASP A 235 -16.29 -22.78 -26.07
CA ASP A 235 -17.51 -23.29 -26.66
C ASP A 235 -18.04 -22.32 -27.73
N PRO A 236 -18.27 -22.76 -28.98
CA PRO A 236 -18.67 -21.87 -30.07
C PRO A 236 -20.08 -21.27 -29.90
N GLU A 237 -20.96 -21.90 -29.13
CA GLU A 237 -22.32 -21.39 -28.86
C GLU A 237 -22.36 -20.47 -27.62
N LEU A 238 -21.44 -20.65 -26.67
CA LEU A 238 -21.50 -20.00 -25.35
C LEU A 238 -20.44 -18.92 -25.12
N THR A 239 -19.40 -18.87 -25.96
CA THR A 239 -18.32 -17.88 -25.88
C THR A 239 -18.88 -16.45 -25.88
N GLY A 240 -18.47 -15.66 -24.87
CA GLY A 240 -18.85 -14.25 -24.73
C GLY A 240 -20.26 -13.99 -24.21
N LEU A 241 -21.03 -15.02 -23.85
CA LEU A 241 -22.38 -14.84 -23.32
C LEU A 241 -22.44 -14.60 -21.81
N PHE A 242 -21.47 -15.11 -21.05
CA PHE A 242 -21.48 -15.11 -19.59
C PHE A 242 -20.37 -14.23 -19.01
N SER A 243 -20.67 -13.60 -17.88
CA SER A 243 -19.72 -12.84 -17.06
C SER A 243 -19.73 -13.40 -15.64
N GLY A 244 -18.55 -13.52 -15.02
CA GLY A 244 -18.38 -14.17 -13.73
C GLY A 244 -18.45 -13.22 -12.54
N ASN A 245 -18.90 -13.71 -11.39
CA ASN A 245 -18.80 -13.05 -10.08
C ASN A 245 -19.45 -11.65 -9.99
N GLU A 246 -20.53 -11.43 -10.75
CA GLU A 246 -21.16 -10.12 -10.86
C GLU A 246 -22.39 -9.95 -9.96
N ILE A 247 -22.66 -8.70 -9.59
CA ILE A 247 -23.88 -8.30 -8.86
C ILE A 247 -25.02 -8.12 -9.87
N VAL A 248 -26.12 -8.84 -9.67
CA VAL A 248 -27.34 -8.69 -10.45
C VAL A 248 -28.22 -7.61 -9.82
N GLN A 249 -28.55 -6.59 -10.60
CA GLN A 249 -29.50 -5.55 -10.20
C GLN A 249 -30.92 -6.12 -10.28
N VAL A 250 -31.53 -6.39 -9.14
CA VAL A 250 -32.92 -6.84 -9.02
C VAL A 250 -33.81 -5.67 -8.57
N ALA A 251 -34.99 -5.54 -9.17
CA ALA A 251 -35.93 -4.48 -8.79
C ALA A 251 -36.64 -4.86 -7.48
N GLY A 252 -36.15 -4.34 -6.35
CA GLY A 252 -36.73 -4.61 -5.03
C GLY A 252 -35.99 -3.87 -3.90
N HIS A 253 -36.53 -3.94 -2.68
CA HIS A 253 -35.91 -3.40 -1.46
C HIS A 253 -34.87 -4.33 -0.83
N GLY A 254 -34.59 -5.48 -1.43
CA GLY A 254 -33.67 -6.48 -0.90
C GLY A 254 -32.23 -6.34 -1.40
N GLN A 255 -31.39 -7.33 -1.07
CA GLN A 255 -29.96 -7.29 -1.35
C GLN A 255 -29.71 -7.59 -2.83
N GLN A 256 -28.74 -6.92 -3.45
CA GLN A 256 -28.36 -7.22 -4.84
C GLN A 256 -27.50 -8.50 -4.85
N PRO A 257 -28.00 -9.64 -5.35
CA PRO A 257 -27.28 -10.90 -5.23
C PRO A 257 -26.06 -10.94 -6.17
N ARG A 258 -24.93 -11.39 -5.64
CA ARG A 258 -23.73 -11.70 -6.43
C ARG A 258 -23.78 -13.15 -6.88
N VAL A 259 -23.81 -13.38 -8.19
CA VAL A 259 -23.94 -14.70 -8.82
C VAL A 259 -22.65 -15.15 -9.48
N ASP A 260 -22.46 -16.46 -9.63
CA ASP A 260 -21.20 -17.03 -10.11
C ASP A 260 -21.03 -16.77 -11.60
N LEU A 261 -22.08 -17.02 -12.41
CA LEU A 261 -22.10 -16.68 -13.84
C LEU A 261 -23.44 -16.05 -14.23
N VAL A 262 -23.40 -14.98 -15.02
CA VAL A 262 -24.60 -14.31 -15.53
C VAL A 262 -24.52 -14.06 -17.03
N CYS A 263 -25.59 -14.43 -17.73
CA CYS A 263 -25.87 -13.96 -19.09
C CYS A 263 -27.01 -12.94 -19.04
N ARG A 264 -26.67 -11.66 -19.04
CA ARG A 264 -27.68 -10.58 -18.96
C ARG A 264 -28.61 -10.55 -20.17
N ARG A 265 -28.05 -10.78 -21.37
CA ARG A 265 -28.79 -10.72 -22.63
C ARG A 265 -29.99 -11.67 -22.65
N HIS A 266 -29.83 -12.86 -22.07
CA HIS A 266 -30.86 -13.90 -22.06
C HIS A 266 -31.51 -14.11 -20.68
N ARG A 267 -31.12 -13.29 -19.68
CA ARG A 267 -31.51 -13.42 -18.27
C ARG A 267 -31.33 -14.84 -17.73
N ILE A 268 -30.09 -15.33 -17.78
CA ILE A 268 -29.70 -16.63 -17.23
C ILE A 268 -28.67 -16.40 -16.14
N VAL A 269 -28.83 -17.11 -15.03
CA VAL A 269 -27.83 -17.23 -13.97
C VAL A 269 -27.43 -18.69 -13.88
N VAL A 270 -26.13 -18.96 -13.73
CA VAL A 270 -25.62 -20.28 -13.34
C VAL A 270 -24.93 -20.14 -11.99
N GLU A 271 -25.36 -20.93 -11.02
CA GLU A 271 -24.72 -21.03 -9.70
C GLU A 271 -24.05 -22.40 -9.54
N ILE A 272 -22.85 -22.40 -8.98
CA ILE A 272 -22.01 -23.58 -8.79
C ILE A 272 -21.94 -23.85 -7.28
N ASP A 273 -22.80 -24.75 -6.82
CA ASP A 273 -23.02 -25.04 -5.41
C ASP A 273 -21.96 -26.00 -4.86
N GLY A 274 -21.24 -25.56 -3.82
CA GLY A 274 -20.30 -26.41 -3.07
C GLY A 274 -20.96 -27.44 -2.13
N PRO A 275 -20.21 -28.42 -1.61
CA PRO A 275 -20.73 -29.47 -0.71
C PRO A 275 -21.42 -28.91 0.55
N GLU A 276 -20.98 -27.74 1.02
CA GLU A 276 -21.55 -27.03 2.16
C GLU A 276 -23.01 -26.58 1.92
N HIS A 277 -23.43 -26.42 0.66
CA HIS A 277 -24.80 -26.08 0.28
C HIS A 277 -25.75 -27.29 0.30
N GLN A 278 -25.21 -28.52 0.21
CA GLN A 278 -26.01 -29.75 0.18
C GLN A 278 -26.47 -30.19 1.59
N VAL A 279 -25.69 -29.88 2.63
CA VAL A 279 -25.90 -30.43 3.99
C VAL A 279 -26.84 -29.57 4.85
N ASN A 280 -27.00 -28.29 4.54
CA ASN A 280 -27.99 -27.44 5.20
C ASN A 280 -28.29 -26.18 4.36
N PRO A 281 -29.39 -26.11 3.60
CA PRO A 281 -29.75 -24.88 2.90
C PRO A 281 -30.04 -23.82 3.96
N LYS A 282 -29.23 -22.76 4.07
CA LYS A 282 -29.50 -21.64 4.99
C LYS A 282 -30.84 -21.00 4.61
N PHE A 283 -31.90 -21.48 5.26
CA PHE A 283 -33.28 -21.60 4.76
C PHE A 283 -34.03 -20.31 4.38
N ARG A 284 -33.52 -19.12 4.70
CA ARG A 284 -34.22 -17.85 4.41
C ARG A 284 -33.50 -16.95 3.42
N ARG A 285 -32.18 -16.78 3.55
CA ARG A 285 -31.44 -15.83 2.72
C ARG A 285 -31.27 -16.34 1.28
N ASP A 286 -31.06 -17.65 1.13
CA ASP A 286 -30.87 -18.28 -0.18
C ASP A 286 -32.17 -18.34 -0.97
N ARG A 287 -33.28 -18.72 -0.31
CA ARG A 287 -34.62 -18.69 -0.93
C ARG A 287 -35.08 -17.28 -1.30
N HIS A 288 -34.71 -16.28 -0.52
CA HIS A 288 -35.04 -14.90 -0.86
C HIS A 288 -34.28 -14.43 -2.10
N ARG A 289 -32.99 -14.78 -2.21
CA ARG A 289 -32.17 -14.53 -3.40
C ARG A 289 -32.73 -15.21 -4.65
N ASP A 290 -33.10 -16.49 -4.55
CA ASP A 290 -33.73 -17.21 -5.67
C ASP A 290 -35.04 -16.55 -6.10
N TYR A 291 -35.86 -16.11 -5.14
CA TYR A 291 -37.08 -15.36 -5.39
C TYR A 291 -36.80 -14.03 -6.10
N GLU A 292 -35.79 -13.27 -5.68
CA GLU A 292 -35.44 -11.99 -6.29
C GLU A 292 -34.96 -12.16 -7.74
N LEU A 293 -34.14 -13.18 -8.01
CA LEU A 293 -33.69 -13.51 -9.36
C LEU A 293 -34.87 -13.94 -10.24
N LEU A 294 -35.78 -14.76 -9.69
CA LEU A 294 -37.00 -15.19 -10.38
C LEU A 294 -37.89 -14.00 -10.75
N VAL A 295 -38.17 -13.09 -9.80
CA VAL A 295 -38.98 -11.88 -10.04
C VAL A 295 -38.30 -10.95 -11.04
N ALA A 296 -36.97 -10.87 -11.03
CA ALA A 296 -36.20 -10.14 -12.03
C ALA A 296 -36.16 -10.84 -13.42
N GLY A 297 -36.84 -11.99 -13.56
CA GLY A 297 -37.00 -12.71 -14.81
C GLY A 297 -35.81 -13.56 -15.21
N TYR A 298 -34.91 -13.86 -14.26
CA TYR A 298 -33.77 -14.75 -14.48
C TYR A 298 -34.18 -16.22 -14.37
N LEU A 299 -33.66 -17.03 -15.30
CA LEU A 299 -33.66 -18.48 -15.17
C LEU A 299 -32.36 -18.90 -14.48
N VAL A 300 -32.49 -19.54 -13.32
CA VAL A 300 -31.35 -19.97 -12.50
C VAL A 300 -31.11 -21.46 -12.75
N LEU A 301 -29.91 -21.81 -13.21
CA LEU A 301 -29.41 -23.18 -13.29
C LEU A 301 -28.41 -23.39 -12.15
N ARG A 302 -28.64 -24.41 -11.32
CA ARG A 302 -27.69 -24.82 -10.28
C ARG A 302 -26.94 -26.06 -10.74
N LEU A 303 -25.63 -26.05 -10.58
CA LEU A 303 -24.72 -27.18 -10.81
C LEU A 303 -23.96 -27.41 -9.52
N THR A 304 -23.77 -28.66 -9.10
CA THR A 304 -22.91 -28.91 -7.94
C THR A 304 -21.44 -28.99 -8.35
N ASN A 305 -20.53 -28.75 -7.39
CA ASN A 305 -19.10 -28.99 -7.61
C ASN A 305 -18.82 -30.42 -8.10
N ASP A 306 -19.52 -31.41 -7.54
CA ASP A 306 -19.34 -32.82 -7.91
C ASP A 306 -19.78 -33.08 -9.35
N GLU A 307 -20.91 -32.49 -9.80
CA GLU A 307 -21.36 -32.61 -11.19
C GLU A 307 -20.34 -32.03 -12.18
N VAL A 308 -19.68 -30.91 -11.83
CA VAL A 308 -18.64 -30.29 -12.65
C VAL A 308 -17.34 -31.10 -12.62
N ALA A 309 -17.01 -31.70 -11.48
CA ALA A 309 -15.83 -32.52 -11.29
C ALA A 309 -15.94 -33.82 -12.09
N ASP A 310 -17.08 -34.51 -11.97
CA ASP A 310 -17.38 -35.82 -12.56
C ASP A 310 -17.52 -35.76 -14.08
N ASP A 311 -18.29 -34.79 -14.60
CA ASP A 311 -18.55 -34.66 -16.04
C ASP A 311 -18.78 -33.20 -16.46
N LEU A 312 -17.67 -32.50 -16.72
CA LEU A 312 -17.67 -31.13 -17.19
C LEU A 312 -18.42 -30.97 -18.53
N GLN A 313 -18.35 -31.95 -19.44
CA GLN A 313 -19.03 -31.85 -20.75
C GLN A 313 -20.54 -31.84 -20.58
N ARG A 314 -21.06 -32.71 -19.71
CA ARG A 314 -22.48 -32.73 -19.36
C ARG A 314 -22.92 -31.46 -18.66
N ALA A 315 -22.09 -30.87 -17.80
CA ALA A 315 -22.36 -29.58 -17.18
C ALA A 315 -22.51 -28.46 -18.23
N ILE A 316 -21.61 -28.40 -19.22
CA ILE A 316 -21.71 -27.44 -20.32
C ILE A 316 -22.93 -27.68 -21.21
N GLU A 317 -23.31 -28.94 -21.49
CA GLU A 317 -24.54 -29.24 -22.24
C GLU A 317 -25.79 -28.74 -21.51
N LYS A 318 -25.86 -28.85 -20.18
CA LYS A 318 -26.98 -28.27 -19.40
C LYS A 318 -27.06 -26.75 -19.59
N ILE A 319 -25.93 -26.05 -19.56
CA ILE A 319 -25.88 -24.60 -19.80
C ILE A 319 -26.35 -24.29 -21.22
N ARG A 320 -25.90 -25.07 -22.21
CA ARG A 320 -26.31 -24.92 -23.62
C ARG A 320 -27.81 -25.11 -23.80
N ALA A 321 -28.40 -26.12 -23.17
CA ALA A 321 -29.83 -26.37 -23.19
C ALA A 321 -30.63 -25.18 -22.62
N VAL A 322 -30.17 -24.60 -21.51
CA VAL A 322 -30.80 -23.42 -20.88
C VAL A 322 -30.70 -22.18 -21.78
N VAL A 323 -29.55 -21.96 -22.43
CA VAL A 323 -29.39 -20.88 -23.41
C VAL A 323 -30.31 -21.08 -24.61
N ARG A 324 -30.38 -22.28 -25.18
CA ARG A 324 -31.26 -22.61 -26.31
C ARG A 324 -32.74 -22.42 -25.97
N LEU A 325 -33.15 -22.80 -24.76
CA LEU A 325 -34.50 -22.58 -24.24
C LEU A 325 -34.87 -21.10 -24.21
N ARG A 326 -33.93 -20.22 -23.84
CA ARG A 326 -34.14 -18.76 -23.83
C ARG A 326 -34.06 -18.11 -25.21
N LEU A 327 -33.32 -18.72 -26.15
CA LEU A 327 -33.22 -18.26 -27.54
C LEU A 327 -34.46 -18.61 -28.37
N HIS A 328 -35.10 -19.75 -28.08
CA HIS A 328 -36.30 -20.20 -28.75
C HIS A 328 -37.42 -20.35 -27.71
N PRO A 329 -37.98 -19.25 -27.19
CA PRO A 329 -39.16 -19.35 -26.35
C PRO A 329 -40.22 -20.07 -27.19
N SER A 330 -40.64 -21.24 -26.74
CA SER A 330 -41.66 -22.04 -27.42
C SER A 330 -42.82 -21.12 -27.78
N SER A 331 -43.07 -20.94 -29.07
CA SER A 331 -44.29 -20.34 -29.60
C SER A 331 -45.45 -21.26 -29.21
N GLY A 332 -45.92 -21.14 -27.97
CA GLY A 332 -47.04 -21.86 -27.39
C GLY A 332 -48.29 -21.00 -27.45
N ASP A 333 -48.98 -21.13 -28.58
CA ASP A 333 -50.44 -21.07 -28.74
C ASP A 333 -51.22 -19.84 -28.25
N THR A 334 -51.33 -18.85 -29.13
CA THR A 334 -52.52 -17.99 -29.20
C THR A 334 -53.51 -18.64 -30.15
N THR A 335 -54.33 -19.57 -29.65
CA THR A 335 -55.55 -19.96 -30.35
C THR A 335 -56.69 -20.20 -29.35
N ARG A 336 -57.56 -19.19 -29.28
CA ARG A 336 -58.98 -19.17 -28.81
C ARG A 336 -59.36 -19.88 -27.51
#